data_AF-Q4THT6-F1
#
_entry.id   AF-Q4THT6-F1
#
_cell.length_a   1.000
_cell.length_b   1.000
_cell.length_c   1.000
_cell.angle_alpha   90.00
_cell.angle_beta   90.00
_cell.angle_gamma   90.00
#
_symmetry.space_group_name_H-M   'P 1'
#
loop_
_entity.id
_entity.type
_entity.pdbx_description
1 polymer ?
#
loop_
_entity_poly.entity_id
_entity_poly.type
_entity_poly.pdbx_seq_one_letter_code
_entity_poly.pdbx_strand_id
1 'polypeptide(L)'
;VIVMSATMDVDLFSEYFNKSPVLYLEGRQHPIQIYYTKQPQSDYLHAALVTIFQIHQEAPPSHDILVFMTGQEEIEALARTCRDIAKHLPDSCGPMAVVPLYASLPPLQQLRVFQPAPKVKGSGGQSSEGRRVSAAPFWALCSYWFLPESVESVLLFQGCRKIILSTNIAETSVTISRIKYVIDTGMVKAKRFNPASGLEVLAVQRVSKAQAWQRAGRAGREDSGCCYRLYTEEEFDGLVPMTVPEIQRCNLAGVMLQLMALGIPDVMNFDFMSKPSPGKDAGLFGLPRPLGTRSRSNRFFRVCLEAVHSAVEHLELLGAVERKDGQVQLTALGRKMASFPLEPRYAKVNQRFPTQQRFLTGCPVCVCACSHTHTHTGPRFVVTRPATFCRRSCCPPTTPVPRRS
;
A
#
# COMPACT_ATOMS: atom_id res chain seq x y z
N VAL A 1 -17.01 14.78 -14.82
CA VAL A 1 -15.93 14.01 -14.15
C VAL A 1 -14.97 15.02 -13.54
N ILE A 2 -14.61 14.87 -12.26
CA ILE A 2 -13.58 15.71 -11.63
C ILE A 2 -12.37 14.81 -11.37
N VAL A 3 -11.20 15.22 -11.84
CA VAL A 3 -9.93 14.51 -11.62
C VAL A 3 -9.10 15.31 -10.64
N MET A 4 -8.69 14.68 -9.53
CA MET A 4 -7.87 15.30 -8.49
C MET A 4 -6.49 14.65 -8.47
N SER A 5 -5.42 15.46 -8.41
CA SER A 5 -4.04 14.98 -8.38
C SER A 5 -3.19 15.84 -7.43
N ALA A 6 -2.21 15.21 -6.77
CA ALA A 6 -1.33 15.86 -5.79
C ALA A 6 0.10 16.12 -6.31
N THR A 7 0.53 15.44 -7.39
CA THR A 7 1.95 15.40 -7.83
C THR A 7 2.21 15.84 -9.26
N MET A 8 1.24 16.53 -9.84
CA MET A 8 1.40 17.46 -10.96
C MET A 8 2.25 17.00 -12.17
N ASP A 9 1.53 16.59 -13.22
CA ASP A 9 1.78 17.01 -14.60
C ASP A 9 0.38 17.37 -15.15
N VAL A 10 -0.10 18.59 -14.86
CA VAL A 10 -1.50 18.92 -15.19
C VAL A 10 -1.70 19.14 -16.68
N ASP A 11 -0.62 19.43 -17.39
CA ASP A 11 -0.64 19.62 -18.84
C ASP A 11 -1.03 18.31 -19.52
N LEU A 12 -0.46 17.18 -19.09
CA LEU A 12 -0.84 15.85 -19.58
C LEU A 12 -2.33 15.56 -19.38
N PHE A 13 -2.88 15.86 -18.20
CA PHE A 13 -4.30 15.64 -17.92
C PHE A 13 -5.20 16.58 -18.71
N SER A 14 -4.86 17.86 -18.78
CA SER A 14 -5.64 18.85 -19.52
C SER A 14 -5.67 18.48 -21.00
N GLU A 15 -4.52 18.17 -21.60
CA GLU A 15 -4.40 17.78 -23.01
C GLU A 15 -5.21 16.51 -23.31
N TYR A 16 -5.08 15.47 -22.48
CA TYR A 16 -5.83 14.23 -22.63
C TYR A 16 -7.35 14.43 -22.53
N PHE A 17 -7.80 15.34 -21.66
CA PHE A 17 -9.22 15.69 -21.51
C PHE A 17 -9.61 16.94 -22.30
N ASN A 18 -9.18 17.05 -23.56
CA ASN A 18 -9.59 18.09 -24.51
C ASN A 18 -9.36 19.53 -24.01
N LYS A 19 -8.19 19.80 -23.43
CA LYS A 19 -7.80 21.09 -22.83
C LYS A 19 -8.77 21.54 -21.74
N SER A 20 -9.18 20.61 -20.89
CA SER A 20 -10.08 20.88 -19.76
C SER A 20 -9.49 21.92 -18.80
N PRO A 21 -10.34 22.78 -18.19
CA PRO A 21 -9.88 23.82 -17.28
C PRO A 21 -9.21 23.23 -16.05
N VAL A 22 -8.15 23.91 -15.59
CA VAL A 22 -7.36 23.48 -14.45
C VAL A 22 -7.56 24.45 -13.30
N LEU A 23 -7.91 23.91 -12.13
CA LEU A 23 -7.95 24.65 -10.88
C LEU A 23 -6.76 24.25 -10.02
N TYR A 24 -5.85 25.20 -9.78
CA TYR A 24 -4.73 25.02 -8.86
C TYR A 24 -5.15 25.47 -7.46
N LEU A 25 -5.00 24.57 -6.49
CA LEU A 25 -5.14 24.88 -5.07
C LEU A 25 -3.74 24.88 -4.46
N GLU A 26 -3.25 26.07 -4.13
CA GLU A 26 -1.96 26.20 -3.47
C GLU A 26 -2.00 25.55 -2.09
N GLY A 27 -1.09 24.59 -1.88
CA GLY A 27 -0.93 23.96 -0.59
C GLY A 27 -0.30 24.95 0.39
N ARG A 28 -0.94 25.16 1.55
CA ARG A 28 -0.31 25.83 2.69
C ARG A 28 0.60 24.83 3.41
N GLN A 29 1.79 24.59 2.85
CA GLN A 29 2.80 23.79 3.52
C GLN A 29 3.72 24.69 4.33
N HIS A 30 3.92 24.33 5.59
CA HIS A 30 4.92 24.95 6.44
C HIS A 30 6.32 24.51 6.02
N PRO A 31 7.37 25.30 6.32
CA PRO A 31 8.74 24.94 5.94
C PRO A 31 9.16 23.61 6.55
N ILE A 32 9.82 22.77 5.75
CA ILE A 32 10.33 21.46 6.15
C ILE A 32 11.85 21.46 6.05
N GLN A 33 12.53 21.14 7.14
CA GLN A 33 13.97 20.96 7.15
C GLN A 33 14.33 19.53 6.74
N ILE A 34 15.15 19.38 5.71
CA ILE A 34 15.59 18.07 5.20
C ILE A 34 16.98 17.76 5.76
N TYR A 35 17.14 16.55 6.30
CA TYR A 35 18.43 16.01 6.74
C TYR A 35 18.73 14.74 5.95
N TYR A 36 19.99 14.56 5.57
CA TYR A 36 20.50 13.35 4.91
C TYR A 36 21.53 12.66 5.81
N THR A 37 21.69 11.35 5.62
CA THR A 37 22.82 10.65 6.24
C THR A 37 24.12 11.05 5.54
N LYS A 38 25.22 11.14 6.29
CA LYS A 38 26.54 11.44 5.73
C LYS A 38 27.11 10.28 4.90
N GLN A 39 26.68 9.06 5.19
CA GLN A 39 27.14 7.84 4.51
C GLN A 39 25.93 6.95 4.19
N PRO A 40 26.00 6.15 3.11
CA PRO A 40 24.96 5.19 2.76
C PRO A 40 24.71 4.19 3.89
N GLN A 41 23.44 3.91 4.18
CA GLN A 41 23.05 2.96 5.21
C GLN A 41 22.65 1.62 4.57
N SER A 42 23.39 0.55 4.86
CA SER A 42 23.07 -0.80 4.40
C SER A 42 21.88 -1.40 5.14
N ASP A 43 21.76 -1.11 6.44
CA ASP A 43 20.64 -1.51 7.29
C ASP A 43 19.78 -0.29 7.66
N TYR A 44 18.79 0.00 6.83
CA TYR A 44 17.86 1.11 7.07
C TYR A 44 16.90 0.83 8.24
N LEU A 45 16.70 -0.43 8.66
CA LEU A 45 15.88 -0.76 9.84
C LEU A 45 16.57 -0.29 11.10
N HIS A 46 17.86 -0.62 11.23
CA HIS A 46 18.69 -0.17 12.34
C HIS A 46 18.85 1.35 12.34
N ALA A 47 19.13 1.96 11.19
CA ALA A 47 19.22 3.42 11.08
C ALA A 47 17.91 4.10 11.50
N ALA A 48 16.75 3.58 11.07
CA ALA A 48 15.44 4.10 11.49
C ALA A 48 15.23 3.99 13.00
N LEU A 49 15.60 2.86 13.61
CA LEU A 49 15.52 2.66 15.06
C LEU A 49 16.34 3.70 15.83
N VAL A 50 17.60 3.91 15.43
CA VAL A 50 18.48 4.89 16.07
C VAL A 50 17.92 6.30 15.93
N THR A 51 17.49 6.69 14.73
CA THR A 51 16.89 8.02 14.48
C THR A 51 15.59 8.22 15.27
N ILE A 52 14.75 7.19 15.42
CA ILE A 52 13.55 7.23 16.26
C ILE A 52 13.92 7.63 17.70
N PHE A 53 14.88 6.92 18.31
CA PHE A 53 15.23 7.16 19.71
C PHE A 53 16.00 8.47 19.90
N GLN A 54 16.80 8.88 18.92
CA GLN A 54 17.45 10.19 18.94
C GLN A 54 16.41 11.31 18.97
N ILE A 55 15.43 11.29 18.04
CA ILE A 55 14.35 12.28 18.02
C ILE A 55 13.50 12.19 19.30
N HIS A 56 13.23 10.99 19.79
CA HIS A 56 12.44 10.83 21.01
C HIS A 56 13.10 11.48 22.24
N GLN A 57 14.44 11.42 22.34
CA GLN A 57 15.21 12.02 23.43
C GLN A 57 15.37 13.54 23.30
N GLU A 58 15.62 14.04 22.09
CA GLU A 58 15.98 15.45 21.88
C GLU A 58 14.75 16.36 21.70
N ALA A 59 13.66 15.86 21.11
CA ALA A 59 12.53 16.68 20.72
C ALA A 59 11.37 16.68 21.72
N PRO A 60 10.50 17.72 21.72
CA PRO A 60 9.35 17.81 22.62
C PRO A 60 8.39 16.61 22.50
N PRO A 61 7.91 16.04 23.61
CA PRO A 61 7.02 14.86 23.59
C PRO A 61 5.64 15.13 22.97
N SER A 62 5.29 16.40 22.72
CA SER A 62 4.08 16.82 22.01
C SER A 62 4.13 16.54 20.50
N HIS A 63 5.30 16.23 19.94
CA HIS A 63 5.50 16.04 18.51
C HIS A 63 5.53 14.56 18.14
N ASP A 64 4.71 14.13 17.17
CA ASP A 64 4.67 12.74 16.74
C ASP A 64 5.66 12.46 15.60
N ILE A 65 6.06 11.19 15.46
CA ILE A 65 7.01 10.71 14.46
C ILE A 65 6.31 9.77 13.48
N LEU A 66 6.51 9.99 12.19
CA LEU A 66 6.08 9.10 11.10
C LEU A 66 7.30 8.47 10.42
N VAL A 67 7.32 7.15 10.30
CA VAL A 67 8.43 6.39 9.72
C VAL A 67 7.92 5.58 8.54
N PHE A 68 8.55 5.75 7.37
CA PHE A 68 8.22 5.01 6.17
C PHE A 68 9.05 3.72 6.05
N MET A 69 8.35 2.59 6.08
CA MET A 69 8.90 1.23 5.98
C MET A 69 8.32 0.49 4.76
N THR A 70 8.89 -0.64 4.37
CA THR A 70 8.50 -1.29 3.11
C THR A 70 7.34 -2.27 3.24
N GLY A 71 7.13 -2.87 4.41
CA GLY A 71 6.11 -3.90 4.59
C GLY A 71 5.85 -4.34 6.03
N GLN A 72 4.88 -5.24 6.18
CA GLN A 72 4.39 -5.71 7.48
C GLN A 72 5.48 -6.33 8.36
N GLU A 73 6.33 -7.20 7.81
CA GLU A 73 7.36 -7.91 8.59
C GLU A 73 8.34 -6.94 9.25
N GLU A 74 8.84 -5.98 8.47
CA GLU A 74 9.71 -4.89 8.93
C GLU A 74 9.04 -4.01 9.97
N ILE A 75 7.79 -3.60 9.72
CA ILE A 75 7.02 -2.75 10.64
C ILE A 75 6.81 -3.45 11.97
N GLU A 76 6.39 -4.72 11.96
CA GLU A 76 6.16 -5.49 13.19
C GLU A 76 7.46 -5.79 13.94
N ALA A 77 8.55 -6.08 13.23
CA ALA A 77 9.86 -6.25 13.84
C ALA A 77 10.34 -4.97 14.53
N LEU A 78 10.32 -3.84 13.82
CA LEU A 78 10.70 -2.55 14.37
C LEU A 78 9.78 -2.12 15.52
N ALA A 79 8.48 -2.38 15.41
CA ALA A 79 7.51 -2.07 16.46
C ALA A 79 7.81 -2.85 17.76
N ARG A 80 8.15 -4.14 17.66
CA ARG A 80 8.56 -4.95 18.81
C ARG A 80 9.82 -4.38 19.44
N THR A 81 10.87 -4.15 18.65
CA THR A 81 12.14 -3.61 19.13
C THR A 81 11.97 -2.25 19.81
N CYS A 82 11.17 -1.34 19.22
CA CYS A 82 10.86 -0.05 19.83
C CYS A 82 10.15 -0.21 21.18
N ARG A 83 9.16 -1.10 21.28
CA ARG A 83 8.42 -1.34 22.54
C ARG A 83 9.30 -1.99 23.62
N ASP A 84 10.26 -2.82 23.22
CA ASP A 84 11.17 -3.47 24.16
C ASP A 84 12.21 -2.49 24.71
N ILE A 85 12.82 -1.67 23.84
CA ILE A 85 13.74 -0.62 24.26
C ILE A 85 13.02 0.44 25.11
N ALA A 86 11.77 0.78 24.77
CA ALA A 86 10.97 1.75 25.52
C ALA A 86 10.78 1.39 27.00
N LYS A 87 10.83 0.10 27.37
CA LYS A 87 10.72 -0.35 28.78
C LYS A 87 11.95 -0.01 29.61
N HIS A 88 13.09 0.23 28.96
CA HIS A 88 14.38 0.47 29.59
C HIS A 88 14.84 1.93 29.45
N LEU A 89 14.02 2.79 28.84
CA LEU A 89 14.30 4.22 28.78
C LEU A 89 14.19 4.86 30.17
N PRO A 90 15.03 5.87 30.48
CA PRO A 90 14.91 6.61 31.72
C PRO A 90 13.56 7.35 31.78
N ASP A 91 13.04 7.55 32.99
CA ASP A 91 11.75 8.24 33.23
C ASP A 91 11.73 9.68 32.68
N SER A 92 12.90 10.26 32.40
CA SER A 92 13.04 11.58 31.78
C SER A 92 12.55 11.66 30.33
N CYS A 93 12.52 10.55 29.58
CA CYS A 93 12.18 10.55 28.15
C CYS A 93 10.67 10.61 27.85
N GLY A 94 9.82 10.46 28.87
CA GLY A 94 8.37 10.39 28.71
C GLY A 94 7.90 9.11 28.00
N PRO A 95 6.60 8.80 28.05
CA PRO A 95 6.08 7.59 27.42
C PRO A 95 6.02 7.71 25.89
N MET A 96 6.12 6.56 25.22
CA MET A 96 5.96 6.45 23.77
C MET A 96 4.95 5.38 23.38
N ALA A 97 4.16 5.66 22.34
CA ALA A 97 3.17 4.75 21.79
C ALA A 97 3.52 4.37 20.34
N VAL A 98 3.82 3.10 20.10
CA VAL A 98 4.21 2.60 18.77
C VAL A 98 3.01 1.98 18.04
N VAL A 99 2.64 2.57 16.91
CA VAL A 99 1.43 2.26 16.13
C VAL A 99 1.81 1.80 14.71
N PRO A 100 1.56 0.53 14.33
CA PRO A 100 1.81 0.05 12.97
C PRO A 100 0.68 0.46 12.01
N LEU A 101 1.02 0.70 10.73
CA LEU A 101 0.09 1.04 9.65
C LEU A 101 0.51 0.39 8.31
N TYR A 102 -0.23 -0.62 7.87
CA TYR A 102 -0.01 -1.34 6.61
C TYR A 102 -1.33 -1.96 6.10
N ALA A 103 -1.38 -2.36 4.82
CA ALA A 103 -2.63 -2.63 4.11
C ALA A 103 -3.46 -3.81 4.69
N SER A 104 -2.79 -4.84 5.21
CA SER A 104 -3.41 -6.03 5.80
C SER A 104 -3.91 -5.83 7.25
N LEU A 105 -3.70 -4.66 7.88
CA LEU A 105 -4.27 -4.39 9.20
C LEU A 105 -5.79 -4.31 9.14
N PRO A 106 -6.52 -4.88 10.11
CA PRO A 106 -7.96 -4.70 10.22
C PRO A 106 -8.35 -3.21 10.31
N PRO A 107 -9.46 -2.77 9.70
CA PRO A 107 -9.84 -1.36 9.65
C PRO A 107 -9.88 -0.66 11.02
N LEU A 108 -10.40 -1.34 12.04
CA LEU A 108 -10.43 -0.81 13.42
C LEU A 108 -9.03 -0.53 13.98
N GLN A 109 -8.02 -1.30 13.57
CA GLN A 109 -6.65 -1.08 14.00
C GLN A 109 -5.98 0.04 13.20
N GLN A 110 -6.27 0.17 11.91
CA GLN A 110 -5.80 1.29 11.09
C GLN A 110 -6.27 2.63 11.66
N LEU A 111 -7.52 2.69 12.14
CA LEU A 111 -8.10 3.90 12.74
C LEU A 111 -7.38 4.38 14.02
N ARG A 112 -6.60 3.51 14.68
CA ARG A 112 -5.83 3.89 15.88
C ARG A 112 -4.79 4.98 15.60
N VAL A 113 -4.35 5.13 14.35
CA VAL A 113 -3.39 6.18 13.97
C VAL A 113 -3.95 7.59 14.23
N PHE A 114 -5.27 7.77 14.08
CA PHE A 114 -5.98 9.03 14.29
C PHE A 114 -6.35 9.29 15.75
N GLN A 115 -6.37 8.24 16.57
CA GLN A 115 -6.71 8.40 17.99
C GLN A 115 -5.58 9.14 18.71
N PRO A 116 -5.88 9.99 19.71
CA PRO A 116 -4.86 10.64 20.51
C PRO A 116 -4.00 9.59 21.22
N ALA A 117 -2.75 9.96 21.54
CA ALA A 117 -1.87 9.10 22.32
C ALA A 117 -2.54 8.75 23.67
N PRO A 118 -2.41 7.48 24.14
CA PRO A 118 -3.03 7.07 25.39
C PRO A 118 -2.52 7.92 26.56
N LYS A 119 -3.44 8.35 27.42
CA LYS A 119 -3.12 9.13 28.62
C LYS A 119 -2.26 8.28 29.57
N VAL A 120 -1.17 8.86 30.05
CA VAL A 120 -0.32 8.25 31.08
C VAL A 120 -1.16 8.07 32.33
N LYS A 121 -1.22 6.85 32.89
CA LYS A 121 -1.78 6.69 34.24
C LYS A 121 -0.81 7.42 35.18
N GLY A 122 -1.23 8.55 35.74
CA GLY A 122 -0.45 9.28 36.73
C GLY A 122 0.00 8.34 37.84
N SER A 123 1.27 8.46 38.24
CA SER A 123 1.82 7.82 39.43
C SER A 123 0.93 8.14 40.62
N GLY A 124 0.15 7.14 41.05
CA GLY A 124 -0.68 7.24 42.23
C GLY A 124 0.20 7.37 43.47
N GLY A 125 0.31 8.59 44.01
CA GLY A 125 0.55 8.76 45.43
C GLY A 125 -0.58 8.06 46.18
N GLN A 126 -0.24 7.12 47.04
CA GLN A 126 -1.17 6.52 47.98
C GLN A 126 -1.81 7.64 48.82
N SER A 127 -3.09 7.89 48.59
CA SER A 127 -3.98 8.47 49.59
C SER A 127 -5.16 7.52 49.72
N SER A 128 -5.07 6.71 50.78
CA SER A 128 -6.16 5.93 51.32
C SER A 128 -7.25 6.87 51.83
N GLU A 129 -8.35 7.03 51.10
CA GLU A 129 -9.63 7.41 51.70
C GLU A 129 -10.76 6.88 50.81
N GLY A 130 -11.56 5.98 51.36
CA GLY A 130 -12.58 5.25 50.61
C GLY A 130 -13.73 6.14 50.14
N ARG A 131 -14.12 6.00 48.87
CA ARG A 131 -15.49 6.25 48.43
C ARG A 131 -15.93 5.18 47.45
N ARG A 132 -16.94 4.41 47.86
CA ARG A 132 -17.73 3.54 46.98
C ARG A 132 -18.24 4.38 45.80
N VAL A 133 -17.90 3.99 44.59
CA VAL A 133 -18.62 4.45 43.39
C VAL A 133 -19.60 3.34 43.03
N SER A 134 -20.88 3.60 43.28
CA SER A 134 -22.00 2.76 42.88
C SER A 134 -22.03 2.61 41.36
N ALA A 135 -22.29 1.39 40.89
CA ALA A 135 -22.54 1.10 39.48
C ALA A 135 -23.63 2.02 38.91
N ALA A 136 -23.30 2.80 37.88
CA ALA A 136 -24.29 3.54 37.09
C ALA A 136 -24.86 2.64 35.99
N PRO A 137 -26.14 2.78 35.61
CA PRO A 137 -26.84 1.80 34.79
C PRO A 137 -26.56 2.00 33.29
N PHE A 138 -26.70 0.90 32.55
CA PHE A 138 -26.38 0.72 31.13
C PHE A 138 -27.15 1.61 30.12
N TRP A 139 -28.07 2.47 30.58
CA TRP A 139 -28.87 3.35 29.71
C TRP A 139 -28.26 4.73 29.43
N ALA A 140 -27.14 5.10 30.08
CA ALA A 140 -26.53 6.43 29.92
C ALA A 140 -25.65 6.62 28.65
N LEU A 141 -25.63 5.66 27.71
CA LEU A 141 -24.80 5.71 26.49
C LEU A 141 -25.51 6.25 25.23
N CYS A 142 -26.71 6.81 25.35
CA CYS A 142 -27.43 7.37 24.21
C CYS A 142 -28.12 8.67 24.61
N SER A 143 -27.41 9.81 24.55
CA SER A 143 -27.94 11.18 24.34
C SER A 143 -26.87 12.27 24.53
N TYR A 144 -25.76 12.22 23.80
CA TYR A 144 -24.84 13.36 23.69
C TYR A 144 -24.30 13.47 22.26
N TRP A 145 -25.19 13.88 21.35
CA TRP A 145 -24.86 14.31 19.98
C TRP A 145 -24.97 15.83 19.82
N PHE A 146 -24.98 16.61 20.90
CA PHE A 146 -25.10 18.06 20.79
C PHE A 146 -24.41 18.75 21.97
N LEU A 147 -23.20 19.27 21.75
CA LEU A 147 -22.59 20.36 22.52
C LEU A 147 -21.57 21.11 21.64
N PRO A 148 -21.41 22.43 21.83
CA PRO A 148 -20.93 23.37 20.82
C PRO A 148 -19.40 23.51 20.76
N GLU A 149 -18.91 23.91 19.58
CA GLU A 149 -17.52 24.05 19.12
C GLU A 149 -16.64 25.13 19.82
N SER A 150 -16.67 25.33 21.14
CA SER A 150 -15.93 26.48 21.72
C SER A 150 -15.23 26.32 23.08
N VAL A 151 -14.94 25.10 23.56
CA VAL A 151 -14.13 24.93 24.79
C VAL A 151 -13.26 23.66 24.83
N GLU A 152 -12.66 23.27 23.71
CA GLU A 152 -11.65 22.19 23.67
C GLU A 152 -10.21 22.72 23.69
N SER A 153 -10.01 23.87 24.32
CA SER A 153 -8.69 24.45 24.55
C SER A 153 -8.21 24.10 25.98
N VAL A 154 -7.01 23.51 26.04
CA VAL A 154 -6.17 23.38 27.24
C VAL A 154 -6.53 22.24 28.22
N LEU A 155 -6.71 21.01 27.72
CA LEU A 155 -6.53 19.81 28.53
C LEU A 155 -5.19 19.14 28.19
N LEU A 156 -4.14 19.64 28.84
CA LEU A 156 -2.83 19.01 29.12
C LEU A 156 -2.65 17.60 28.49
N PHE A 157 -2.12 17.56 27.27
CA PHE A 157 -1.52 16.33 26.73
C PHE A 157 -0.33 15.98 27.63
N GLN A 158 -0.52 15.05 28.57
CA GLN A 158 0.60 14.44 29.27
C GLN A 158 1.45 13.65 28.26
N GLY A 159 2.49 14.29 27.73
CA GLY A 159 3.83 13.78 27.42
C GLY A 159 4.02 12.51 26.59
N CYS A 160 2.98 11.90 26.02
CA CYS A 160 3.11 10.64 25.29
C CYS A 160 3.30 10.88 23.79
N ARG A 161 4.49 10.53 23.27
CA ARG A 161 4.83 10.66 21.85
C ARG A 161 4.32 9.46 21.06
N LYS A 162 3.66 9.71 19.92
CA LYS A 162 3.25 8.63 19.00
C LYS A 162 4.33 8.39 17.96
N ILE A 163 4.65 7.12 17.73
CA ILE A 163 5.54 6.66 16.67
C ILE A 163 4.75 5.79 15.73
N ILE A 164 4.57 6.27 14.51
CA ILE A 164 3.75 5.62 13.49
C ILE A 164 4.69 4.98 12.48
N LEU A 165 4.65 3.66 12.39
CA LEU A 165 5.44 2.89 11.45
C LEU A 165 4.54 2.49 10.29
N SER A 166 4.72 3.11 9.12
CA SER A 166 3.78 3.02 8.01
C SER A 166 4.44 2.56 6.71
N THR A 167 3.68 1.84 5.87
CA THR A 167 4.00 1.76 4.44
C THR A 167 3.63 3.05 3.71
N ASN A 168 3.66 3.05 2.38
CA ASN A 168 3.20 4.16 1.54
C ASN A 168 1.70 4.54 1.71
N ILE A 169 0.93 3.87 2.59
CA ILE A 169 -0.44 4.28 2.94
C ILE A 169 -0.47 5.71 3.51
N ALA A 170 0.53 6.09 4.31
CA ALA A 170 0.66 7.44 4.86
C ALA A 170 1.23 8.46 3.85
N GLU A 171 1.64 8.03 2.65
CA GLU A 171 2.30 8.90 1.65
C GLU A 171 1.33 9.84 0.95
N THR A 172 0.12 9.38 0.62
CA THR A 172 -0.94 10.15 -0.08
C THR A 172 -2.28 10.10 0.63
N SER A 173 -2.72 8.92 1.09
CA SER A 173 -4.12 8.65 1.40
C SER A 173 -4.64 9.11 2.76
N VAL A 174 -3.77 9.57 3.67
CA VAL A 174 -4.17 9.85 5.06
C VAL A 174 -3.52 11.11 5.62
N THR A 175 -4.28 11.99 6.28
CA THR A 175 -3.72 13.09 7.09
C THR A 175 -3.67 12.65 8.55
N ILE A 176 -2.47 12.56 9.12
CA ILE A 176 -2.27 12.23 10.52
C ILE A 176 -1.83 13.54 11.21
N SER A 177 -2.60 13.96 12.20
CA SER A 177 -2.27 15.17 12.98
C SER A 177 -1.04 14.98 13.86
N ARG A 178 -0.40 16.11 14.21
CA ARG A 178 0.79 16.23 15.09
C ARG A 178 2.09 15.62 14.56
N ILE A 179 2.13 15.20 13.30
CA ILE A 179 3.39 14.76 12.67
C ILE A 179 4.29 15.97 12.42
N LYS A 180 5.38 16.04 13.18
CA LYS A 180 6.44 17.05 13.02
C LYS A 180 7.73 16.44 12.48
N TYR A 181 7.92 15.14 12.68
CA TYR A 181 9.12 14.42 12.29
C TYR A 181 8.77 13.28 11.34
N VAL A 182 9.38 13.28 10.17
CA VAL A 182 9.30 12.19 9.20
C VAL A 182 10.66 11.51 9.11
N ILE A 183 10.68 10.19 9.12
CA ILE A 183 11.85 9.37 8.82
C ILE A 183 11.57 8.63 7.51
N ASP A 184 12.36 8.91 6.48
CA ASP A 184 12.24 8.32 5.17
C ASP A 184 13.41 7.36 4.90
N THR A 185 13.11 6.06 4.83
CA THR A 185 14.09 5.03 4.48
C THR A 185 14.52 5.08 3.01
N GLY A 186 13.77 5.80 2.16
CA GLY A 186 14.01 5.86 0.71
C GLY A 186 13.63 4.58 -0.04
N MET A 187 12.94 3.64 0.64
CA MET A 187 12.54 2.35 0.08
C MET A 187 11.00 2.23 -0.01
N VAL A 188 10.54 1.44 -0.97
CA VAL A 188 9.13 1.07 -1.15
C VAL A 188 9.03 -0.34 -1.73
N LYS A 189 7.99 -1.07 -1.35
CA LYS A 189 7.67 -2.36 -1.95
C LYS A 189 6.67 -2.15 -3.09
N ALA A 190 7.09 -2.40 -4.33
CA ALA A 190 6.31 -2.14 -5.52
C ALA A 190 6.27 -3.37 -6.45
N LYS A 191 5.18 -3.51 -7.21
CA LYS A 191 5.06 -4.55 -8.23
C LYS A 191 6.00 -4.25 -9.39
N ARG A 192 6.76 -5.25 -9.81
CA ARG A 192 7.60 -5.22 -10.99
C ARG A 192 7.19 -6.36 -11.92
N PHE A 193 6.74 -6.01 -13.11
CA PHE A 193 6.49 -6.99 -14.17
C PHE A 193 7.77 -7.23 -14.99
N ASN A 194 8.08 -8.50 -15.24
CA ASN A 194 9.10 -8.89 -16.20
C ASN A 194 8.42 -9.41 -17.48
N PRO A 195 8.46 -8.65 -18.59
CA PRO A 195 7.83 -9.06 -19.85
C PRO A 195 8.38 -10.37 -20.42
N ALA A 196 9.67 -10.66 -20.21
CA ALA A 196 10.31 -11.86 -20.76
C ALA A 196 9.84 -13.16 -20.07
N SER A 197 9.53 -13.09 -18.76
CA SER A 197 9.01 -14.24 -18.02
C SER A 197 7.49 -14.22 -17.83
N GLY A 198 6.83 -13.10 -18.10
CA GLY A 198 5.40 -12.91 -17.84
C GLY A 198 5.03 -12.94 -16.35
N LEU A 199 6.02 -12.79 -15.46
CA LEU A 199 5.85 -12.85 -14.02
C LEU A 199 5.82 -11.45 -13.39
N GLU A 200 4.87 -11.26 -12.48
CA GLU A 200 4.83 -10.12 -11.58
C GLU A 200 5.48 -10.50 -10.26
N VAL A 201 6.47 -9.72 -9.82
CA VAL A 201 7.17 -9.90 -8.55
C VAL A 201 7.01 -8.65 -7.72
N LEU A 202 6.70 -8.82 -6.44
CA LEU A 202 6.65 -7.72 -5.48
C LEU A 202 8.07 -7.53 -4.91
N ALA A 203 8.75 -6.48 -5.32
CA ALA A 203 10.15 -6.23 -4.96
C ALA A 203 10.30 -4.94 -4.16
N VAL A 204 11.28 -4.93 -3.25
CA VAL A 204 11.72 -3.71 -2.58
C VAL A 204 12.62 -2.93 -3.55
N GLN A 205 12.34 -1.64 -3.72
CA GLN A 205 13.07 -0.75 -4.62
C GLN A 205 13.18 0.66 -4.02
N ARG A 206 14.06 1.48 -4.58
CA ARG A 206 14.17 2.90 -4.23
C ARG A 206 12.91 3.67 -4.65
N VAL A 207 12.55 4.68 -3.88
CA VAL A 207 11.46 5.62 -4.21
C VAL A 207 11.87 6.59 -5.32
N SER A 208 10.90 7.23 -5.97
CA SER A 208 11.19 8.39 -6.83
C SER A 208 11.37 9.68 -6.02
N LYS A 209 11.95 10.71 -6.64
CA LYS A 209 12.04 12.05 -6.03
C LYS A 209 10.67 12.58 -5.64
N ALA A 210 9.66 12.41 -6.50
CA ALA A 210 8.29 12.80 -6.21
C ALA A 210 7.72 12.13 -4.94
N GLN A 211 7.96 10.83 -4.77
CA GLN A 211 7.54 10.11 -3.57
C GLN A 211 8.28 10.59 -2.32
N ALA A 212 9.60 10.78 -2.40
CA ALA A 212 10.40 11.32 -1.30
C ALA A 212 9.93 12.72 -0.87
N TRP A 213 9.49 13.56 -1.82
CA TRP A 213 8.88 14.85 -1.53
C TRP A 213 7.50 14.73 -0.89
N GLN A 214 6.64 13.81 -1.35
CA GLN A 214 5.34 13.53 -0.71
C GLN A 214 5.50 13.06 0.74
N ARG A 215 6.50 12.21 1.00
CA ARG A 215 6.84 11.73 2.35
C ARG A 215 7.30 12.88 3.24
N ALA A 216 8.26 13.67 2.79
CA ALA A 216 8.73 14.86 3.52
C ALA A 216 7.60 15.84 3.82
N GLY A 217 6.69 16.05 2.85
CA GLY A 217 5.49 16.88 2.96
C GLY A 217 4.56 16.52 4.11
N ARG A 218 4.72 15.34 4.74
CA ARG A 218 3.93 14.94 5.91
C ARG A 218 4.32 15.66 7.18
N ALA A 219 5.56 16.15 7.27
CA ALA A 219 6.04 16.94 8.40
C ALA A 219 5.55 18.40 8.37
N GLY A 220 5.17 18.93 7.21
CA GLY A 220 4.84 20.34 7.00
C GLY A 220 3.35 20.66 6.88
N ARG A 221 2.45 19.77 7.30
CA ARG A 221 0.99 19.93 7.09
C ARG A 221 0.31 20.87 8.09
N GLU A 222 0.68 20.79 9.35
CA GLU A 222 0.06 21.58 10.43
C GLU A 222 0.99 22.69 10.93
N ASP A 223 2.30 22.47 10.85
CA ASP A 223 3.33 23.39 11.36
C ASP A 223 4.70 22.99 10.76
N SER A 224 5.77 23.77 10.98
CA SER A 224 7.11 23.49 10.45
C SER A 224 7.67 22.18 10.99
N GLY A 225 8.29 21.35 10.15
CA GLY A 225 8.74 20.03 10.56
C GLY A 225 10.10 19.64 10.01
N CYS A 226 10.56 18.45 10.35
CA CYS A 226 11.82 17.89 9.87
C CYS A 226 11.59 16.56 9.17
N CYS A 227 12.34 16.31 8.10
CA CYS A 227 12.41 15.03 7.42
C CYS A 227 13.84 14.50 7.46
N TYR A 228 14.04 13.34 8.08
CA TYR A 228 15.29 12.61 8.14
C TYR A 228 15.31 11.54 7.07
N ARG A 229 16.11 11.74 6.02
CA ARG A 229 16.33 10.78 4.93
C ARG A 229 17.50 9.88 5.31
N LEU A 230 17.26 8.57 5.37
CA LEU A 230 18.26 7.57 5.75
C LEU A 230 19.17 7.15 4.59
N TYR A 231 19.42 8.09 3.68
CA TYR A 231 20.23 7.95 2.49
C TYR A 231 20.92 9.29 2.22
N THR A 232 22.01 9.27 1.47
CA THR A 232 22.82 10.47 1.22
C THR A 232 22.14 11.41 0.23
N GLU A 233 22.62 12.65 0.17
CA GLU A 233 22.17 13.61 -0.83
C GLU A 233 22.52 13.16 -2.25
N GLU A 234 23.68 12.51 -2.46
CA GLU A 234 24.02 11.95 -3.77
C GLU A 234 23.06 10.81 -4.17
N GLU A 235 22.67 9.96 -3.21
CA GLU A 235 21.66 8.92 -3.46
C GLU A 235 20.30 9.52 -3.82
N PHE A 236 19.92 10.63 -3.18
CA PHE A 236 18.70 11.37 -3.52
C PHE A 236 18.76 11.91 -4.95
N ASP A 237 19.89 12.51 -5.33
CA ASP A 237 20.06 13.10 -6.65
C ASP A 237 20.03 12.06 -7.78
N GLY A 238 20.50 10.84 -7.49
CA GLY A 238 20.42 9.69 -8.38
C GLY A 238 19.03 9.03 -8.49
N LEU A 239 18.04 9.43 -7.68
CA LEU A 239 16.69 8.88 -7.77
C LEU A 239 15.99 9.30 -9.07
N VAL A 240 15.13 8.42 -9.58
CA VAL A 240 14.26 8.75 -10.72
C VAL A 240 13.31 9.89 -10.33
N PRO A 241 13.03 10.86 -11.22
CA PRO A 241 12.24 12.04 -10.86
C PRO A 241 10.79 11.67 -10.52
N MET A 242 10.18 10.84 -11.37
CA MET A 242 8.79 10.41 -11.26
C MET A 242 8.70 8.90 -11.27
N THR A 243 7.69 8.37 -10.59
CA THR A 243 7.40 6.94 -10.57
C THR A 243 6.77 6.53 -11.91
N VAL A 244 7.31 5.49 -12.54
CA VAL A 244 6.76 4.95 -13.80
C VAL A 244 5.28 4.58 -13.62
N PRO A 245 4.36 4.95 -14.54
CA PRO A 245 2.94 4.61 -14.44
C PRO A 245 2.66 3.11 -14.36
N GLU A 246 1.63 2.70 -13.61
CA GLU A 246 1.32 1.28 -13.38
C GLU A 246 1.08 0.50 -14.69
N ILE A 247 0.41 1.12 -15.67
CA ILE A 247 0.11 0.54 -16.99
C ILE A 247 1.37 0.07 -17.76
N GLN A 248 2.55 0.63 -17.45
CA GLN A 248 3.83 0.27 -18.09
C GLN A 248 4.61 -0.79 -17.32
N ARG A 249 4.13 -1.23 -16.16
CA ARG A 249 4.84 -2.12 -15.22
C ARG A 249 3.97 -3.22 -14.63
N CYS A 250 2.77 -3.44 -15.17
CA CYS A 250 1.87 -4.53 -14.81
C CYS A 250 1.47 -5.37 -16.03
N ASN A 251 0.97 -6.58 -15.77
CA ASN A 251 0.33 -7.44 -16.77
C ASN A 251 -1.01 -6.83 -17.20
N LEU A 252 -1.19 -6.64 -18.50
CA LEU A 252 -2.38 -5.98 -19.06
C LEU A 252 -3.52 -6.95 -19.39
N ALA A 253 -3.34 -8.26 -19.23
CA ALA A 253 -4.37 -9.24 -19.58
C ALA A 253 -5.70 -8.98 -18.86
N GLY A 254 -5.67 -8.63 -17.57
CA GLY A 254 -6.86 -8.25 -16.80
C GLY A 254 -7.53 -6.98 -17.36
N VAL A 255 -6.73 -5.95 -17.65
CA VAL A 255 -7.22 -4.68 -18.22
C VAL A 255 -7.87 -4.90 -19.59
N MET A 256 -7.20 -5.63 -20.49
CA MET A 256 -7.73 -5.92 -21.83
C MET A 256 -9.04 -6.70 -21.76
N LEU A 257 -9.14 -7.69 -20.87
CA LEU A 257 -10.36 -8.45 -20.66
C LEU A 257 -11.53 -7.55 -20.22
N GLN A 258 -11.26 -6.61 -19.31
CA GLN A 258 -12.27 -5.66 -18.85
C GLN A 258 -12.69 -4.67 -19.95
N LEU A 259 -11.75 -4.13 -20.74
CA LEU A 259 -12.08 -3.25 -21.87
C LEU A 259 -12.98 -3.95 -22.90
N MET A 260 -12.69 -5.21 -23.22
CA MET A 260 -13.55 -6.00 -24.12
C MET A 260 -14.92 -6.29 -23.50
N ALA A 261 -14.98 -6.56 -22.19
CA ALA A 261 -16.24 -6.79 -21.48
C ALA A 261 -17.12 -5.52 -21.43
N LEU A 262 -16.51 -4.34 -21.42
CA LEU A 262 -17.19 -3.05 -21.55
C LEU A 262 -17.72 -2.79 -22.98
N GLY A 263 -17.39 -3.65 -23.95
CA GLY A 263 -17.84 -3.53 -25.34
C GLY A 263 -17.00 -2.57 -26.19
N ILE A 264 -15.77 -2.26 -25.79
CA ILE A 264 -14.86 -1.44 -26.58
C ILE A 264 -14.40 -2.24 -27.82
N PRO A 265 -14.66 -1.75 -29.05
CA PRO A 265 -14.44 -2.53 -30.27
C PRO A 265 -12.96 -2.65 -30.66
N ASP A 266 -12.17 -1.60 -30.44
CA ASP A 266 -10.74 -1.59 -30.75
C ASP A 266 -9.91 -1.39 -29.48
N VAL A 267 -9.60 -2.51 -28.81
CA VAL A 267 -8.73 -2.51 -27.62
C VAL A 267 -7.25 -2.34 -27.98
N MET A 268 -6.86 -2.61 -29.22
CA MET A 268 -5.45 -2.56 -29.65
C MET A 268 -4.97 -1.12 -29.78
N ASN A 269 -5.86 -0.24 -30.25
CA ASN A 269 -5.60 1.19 -30.39
C ASN A 269 -6.33 2.04 -29.34
N PHE A 270 -6.67 1.45 -28.19
CA PHE A 270 -7.32 2.19 -27.12
C PHE A 270 -6.46 3.39 -26.67
N ASP A 271 -7.10 4.55 -26.49
CA ASP A 271 -6.44 5.80 -26.19
C ASP A 271 -6.06 5.91 -24.70
N PHE A 272 -4.98 5.24 -24.32
CA PHE A 272 -4.41 5.35 -22.98
C PHE A 272 -3.66 6.68 -22.81
N MET A 273 -3.92 7.39 -21.71
CA MET A 273 -3.17 8.60 -21.32
C MET A 273 -1.66 8.36 -21.25
N SER A 274 -1.23 7.22 -20.72
CA SER A 274 0.15 6.76 -20.80
C SER A 274 0.17 5.44 -21.55
N LYS A 275 0.87 5.40 -22.69
CA LYS A 275 0.90 4.19 -23.51
C LYS A 275 1.57 3.02 -22.76
N PRO A 276 1.00 1.81 -22.84
CA PRO A 276 1.55 0.57 -22.28
C PRO A 276 3.00 0.26 -22.65
N SER A 277 3.36 0.48 -23.91
CA SER A 277 4.73 0.33 -24.39
C SER A 277 5.50 1.61 -24.08
N PRO A 278 6.71 1.54 -23.50
CA PRO A 278 7.55 2.72 -23.37
C PRO A 278 7.80 3.28 -24.78
N GLY A 279 7.22 4.43 -25.09
CA GLY A 279 7.55 5.16 -26.30
C GLY A 279 9.01 5.59 -26.30
N LYS A 280 9.47 6.20 -27.39
CA LYS A 280 10.84 6.73 -27.56
C LYS A 280 11.31 7.65 -26.43
N ASP A 281 10.39 8.12 -25.58
CA ASP A 281 10.62 8.97 -24.41
C ASP A 281 11.21 8.22 -23.19
N ALA A 282 11.43 6.91 -23.28
CA ALA A 282 12.17 6.13 -22.28
C ALA A 282 13.59 6.68 -21.98
N GLY A 283 14.14 7.50 -22.90
CA GLY A 283 15.39 8.23 -22.68
C GLY A 283 15.32 9.34 -21.62
N LEU A 284 14.12 9.86 -21.33
CA LEU A 284 13.91 10.91 -20.32
C LEU A 284 13.76 10.34 -18.89
N PHE A 285 13.49 9.04 -18.78
CA PHE A 285 13.20 8.33 -17.51
C PHE A 285 14.36 7.46 -17.01
N GLY A 286 15.57 7.60 -17.55
CA GLY A 286 16.79 7.00 -16.98
C GLY A 286 16.87 5.47 -17.03
N LEU A 287 16.12 4.81 -17.92
CA LEU A 287 16.30 3.36 -18.12
C LEU A 287 17.66 3.07 -18.79
N PRO A 288 18.43 2.08 -18.31
CA PRO A 288 19.72 1.74 -18.91
C PRO A 288 19.52 1.26 -20.35
N ARG A 289 20.19 1.91 -21.30
CA ARG A 289 20.26 1.44 -22.69
C ARG A 289 21.08 0.14 -22.71
N PRO A 290 20.58 -0.95 -23.32
CA PRO A 290 21.44 -2.10 -23.57
C PRO A 290 22.57 -1.66 -24.52
N LEU A 291 23.82 -1.81 -24.08
CA LEU A 291 24.99 -1.62 -24.92
C LEU A 291 25.03 -2.74 -25.96
N GLY A 292 24.87 -2.41 -27.25
CA GLY A 292 24.94 -3.40 -28.32
C GLY A 292 24.78 -2.82 -29.73
N THR A 293 25.93 -2.52 -30.33
CA THR A 293 26.30 -2.50 -31.76
C THR A 293 25.31 -2.01 -32.85
N ARG A 294 25.79 -1.01 -33.59
CA ARG A 294 25.24 -0.46 -34.85
C ARG A 294 24.90 -1.56 -35.87
N SER A 295 23.62 -1.71 -36.20
CA SER A 295 23.18 -1.99 -37.58
C SER A 295 21.79 -1.39 -37.84
N ARG A 296 21.69 -0.69 -38.97
CA ARG A 296 20.69 0.31 -39.32
C ARG A 296 19.38 -0.31 -39.83
N SER A 297 18.28 0.33 -39.42
CA SER A 297 17.08 0.63 -40.22
C SER A 297 15.87 -0.31 -40.29
N ASN A 298 15.81 -1.49 -39.65
CA ASN A 298 14.55 -2.27 -39.72
C ASN A 298 14.13 -3.09 -38.48
N ARG A 299 14.72 -2.81 -37.31
CA ARG A 299 14.30 -3.43 -36.03
C ARG A 299 13.64 -2.48 -35.03
N PHE A 300 13.73 -1.16 -35.24
CA PHE A 300 13.24 -0.17 -34.27
C PHE A 300 11.73 0.10 -34.33
N PHE A 301 11.04 -0.25 -35.42
CA PHE A 301 9.58 -0.14 -35.52
C PHE A 301 8.83 -1.29 -34.81
N ARG A 302 9.55 -2.35 -34.38
CA ARG A 302 8.95 -3.59 -33.87
C ARG A 302 8.75 -3.63 -32.35
N VAL A 303 9.12 -2.57 -31.63
CA VAL A 303 9.19 -2.54 -30.15
C VAL A 303 8.01 -1.77 -29.50
N CYS A 304 7.10 -1.19 -30.29
CA CYS A 304 6.05 -0.29 -29.76
C CYS A 304 4.64 -0.91 -29.53
N LEU A 305 4.45 -2.22 -29.69
CA LEU A 305 3.13 -2.88 -29.55
C LEU A 305 3.15 -4.15 -28.67
N GLU A 306 4.28 -4.48 -28.03
CA GLU A 306 4.49 -5.80 -27.42
C GLU A 306 3.60 -6.09 -26.21
N ALA A 307 3.33 -5.12 -25.33
CA ALA A 307 2.62 -5.38 -24.08
C ALA A 307 1.12 -5.69 -24.28
N VAL A 308 0.44 -4.93 -25.14
CA VAL A 308 -0.98 -5.13 -25.46
C VAL A 308 -1.16 -6.41 -26.29
N HIS A 309 -0.30 -6.63 -27.30
CA HIS A 309 -0.33 -7.87 -28.08
C HIS A 309 -0.09 -9.10 -27.22
N SER A 310 0.93 -9.08 -26.35
CA SER A 310 1.22 -10.17 -25.42
C SER A 310 0.05 -10.44 -24.47
N ALA A 311 -0.62 -9.39 -23.97
CA ALA A 311 -1.79 -9.54 -23.13
C ALA A 311 -2.98 -10.20 -23.87
N VAL A 312 -3.22 -9.82 -25.12
CA VAL A 312 -4.28 -10.44 -25.95
C VAL A 312 -3.95 -11.88 -26.29
N GLU A 313 -2.70 -12.18 -26.67
CA GLU A 313 -2.24 -13.55 -26.91
C GLU A 313 -2.40 -14.43 -25.66
N HIS A 314 -2.11 -13.90 -24.48
CA HIS A 314 -2.36 -14.61 -23.23
C HIS A 314 -3.85 -14.90 -23.00
N LEU A 315 -4.75 -13.94 -23.29
CA LEU A 315 -6.20 -14.17 -23.21
C LEU A 315 -6.68 -15.21 -24.23
N GLU A 316 -6.07 -15.26 -25.41
CA GLU A 316 -6.35 -16.23 -26.47
C GLU A 316 -5.96 -17.64 -26.03
N LEU A 317 -4.76 -17.80 -25.44
CA LEU A 317 -4.33 -19.06 -24.80
C LEU A 317 -5.24 -19.48 -23.64
N LEU A 318 -5.83 -18.51 -22.93
CA LEU A 318 -6.82 -18.78 -21.90
C LEU A 318 -8.20 -19.15 -22.48
N GLY A 319 -8.45 -18.97 -23.77
CA GLY A 319 -9.76 -19.16 -24.41
C GLY A 319 -10.78 -18.09 -24.00
N ALA A 320 -10.30 -16.98 -23.43
CA ALA A 320 -11.14 -15.85 -23.06
C ALA A 320 -11.53 -15.01 -24.30
N VAL A 321 -10.66 -14.99 -25.31
CA VAL A 321 -10.86 -14.26 -26.56
C VAL A 321 -10.58 -15.16 -27.76
N GLU A 322 -11.20 -14.84 -28.89
CA GLU A 322 -11.00 -15.50 -30.18
C GLU A 322 -10.79 -14.45 -31.28
N ARG A 323 -9.99 -14.76 -32.30
CA ARG A 323 -9.85 -13.90 -33.48
C ARG A 323 -10.83 -14.33 -34.55
N LYS A 324 -11.79 -13.48 -34.88
CA LYS A 324 -12.74 -13.64 -35.99
C LYS A 324 -12.60 -12.47 -36.95
N ASP A 325 -12.39 -12.77 -38.23
CA ASP A 325 -12.29 -11.76 -39.29
C ASP A 325 -11.25 -10.66 -39.02
N GLY A 326 -10.13 -11.02 -38.37
CA GLY A 326 -9.08 -10.08 -37.98
C GLY A 326 -9.39 -9.23 -36.73
N GLN A 327 -10.56 -9.38 -36.13
CA GLN A 327 -10.96 -8.71 -34.89
C GLN A 327 -10.91 -9.66 -33.69
N VAL A 328 -10.51 -9.14 -32.54
CA VAL A 328 -10.49 -9.89 -31.28
C VAL A 328 -11.85 -9.79 -30.63
N GLN A 329 -12.53 -10.92 -30.46
CA GLN A 329 -13.86 -11.00 -29.86
C GLN A 329 -13.86 -11.79 -28.55
N LEU A 330 -14.72 -11.36 -27.62
CA LEU A 330 -14.84 -11.96 -26.30
C LEU A 330 -15.70 -13.24 -26.36
N THR A 331 -15.15 -14.36 -25.87
CA THR A 331 -15.88 -15.63 -25.81
C THR A 331 -16.89 -15.65 -24.66
N ALA A 332 -17.78 -16.65 -24.63
CA ALA A 332 -18.67 -16.87 -23.49
C ALA A 332 -17.90 -17.15 -22.18
N LEU A 333 -16.74 -17.83 -22.29
CA LEU A 333 -15.82 -18.04 -21.17
C LEU A 333 -15.20 -16.71 -20.72
N GLY A 334 -14.73 -15.88 -21.66
CA GLY A 334 -14.18 -14.56 -21.38
C GLY A 334 -15.15 -13.65 -20.65
N ARG A 335 -16.41 -13.59 -21.09
CA ARG A 335 -17.48 -12.84 -20.40
C ARG A 335 -17.66 -13.27 -18.94
N LYS A 336 -17.67 -14.58 -18.69
CA LYS A 336 -17.74 -15.12 -17.33
C LYS A 336 -16.46 -14.87 -16.53
N MET A 337 -15.29 -14.83 -17.17
CA MET A 337 -14.04 -14.52 -16.48
C MET A 337 -14.00 -13.07 -16.02
N ALA A 338 -14.49 -12.14 -16.86
CA ALA A 338 -14.56 -10.71 -16.56
C ALA A 338 -15.48 -10.37 -15.37
N SER A 339 -16.46 -11.23 -15.04
CA SER A 339 -17.35 -11.00 -13.89
C SER A 339 -16.72 -11.29 -12.53
N PHE A 340 -15.52 -11.88 -12.49
CA PHE A 340 -14.79 -12.13 -11.24
C PHE A 340 -13.73 -11.05 -11.00
N PRO A 341 -13.57 -10.56 -9.75
CA PRO A 341 -12.52 -9.62 -9.38
C PRO A 341 -11.17 -10.35 -9.20
N LEU A 342 -10.77 -11.14 -10.20
CA LEU A 342 -9.58 -11.99 -10.17
C LEU A 342 -8.82 -11.85 -11.49
N GLU A 343 -7.51 -12.04 -11.44
CA GLU A 343 -6.69 -12.17 -12.65
C GLU A 343 -7.23 -13.29 -13.57
N PRO A 344 -7.21 -13.12 -14.91
CA PRO A 344 -7.80 -14.05 -15.87
C PRO A 344 -7.38 -15.51 -15.66
N ARG A 345 -6.11 -15.74 -15.32
CA ARG A 345 -5.56 -17.09 -15.04
C ARG A 345 -6.30 -17.79 -13.88
N TYR A 346 -6.64 -17.07 -12.82
CA TYR A 346 -7.35 -17.62 -11.66
C TYR A 346 -8.85 -17.72 -11.92
N ALA A 347 -9.43 -16.76 -12.65
CA ALA A 347 -10.83 -16.81 -13.05
C ALA A 347 -11.16 -18.06 -13.89
N LYS A 348 -10.25 -18.47 -14.80
CA LYS A 348 -10.40 -19.70 -15.60
C LYS A 348 -10.43 -20.97 -14.74
N VAL A 349 -9.57 -21.05 -13.72
CA VAL A 349 -9.51 -22.22 -12.82
C VAL A 349 -10.81 -22.37 -12.04
N ASN A 350 -11.38 -21.27 -11.55
CA ASN A 350 -12.64 -21.28 -10.81
C ASN A 350 -13.82 -21.85 -11.64
N GLN A 351 -13.80 -21.68 -12.96
CA GLN A 351 -14.85 -22.19 -13.84
C GLN A 351 -14.76 -23.69 -14.16
N ARG A 352 -13.60 -24.32 -13.95
CA ARG A 352 -13.42 -25.76 -14.23
C ARG A 352 -13.99 -26.68 -13.14
N PHE A 353 -14.30 -26.15 -11.95
CA PHE A 353 -14.79 -26.93 -10.82
C PHE A 353 -16.24 -26.56 -10.48
N PRO A 354 -17.24 -27.38 -10.88
CA PRO A 354 -18.65 -27.09 -10.62
C PRO A 354 -19.05 -27.20 -9.13
N THR A 355 -18.20 -27.78 -8.27
CA THR A 355 -18.37 -27.77 -6.82
C THR A 355 -17.77 -26.50 -6.21
N GLN A 356 -18.49 -25.38 -6.35
CA GLN A 356 -18.08 -24.07 -5.82
C GLN A 356 -17.74 -24.05 -4.32
N GLN A 357 -18.21 -25.02 -3.53
CA GLN A 357 -17.96 -25.10 -2.09
C GLN A 357 -16.54 -25.53 -1.69
N ARG A 358 -15.81 -26.33 -2.48
CA ARG A 358 -14.49 -26.86 -2.05
C ARG A 358 -13.30 -25.96 -2.42
N PHE A 359 -13.39 -25.18 -3.49
CA PHE A 359 -12.30 -24.29 -3.89
C PHE A 359 -12.29 -22.99 -3.08
N LEU A 360 -13.46 -22.47 -2.68
CA LEU A 360 -13.53 -21.31 -1.78
C LEU A 360 -12.92 -21.59 -0.41
N THR A 361 -12.88 -22.86 0.04
CA THR A 361 -12.20 -23.28 1.28
C THR A 361 -10.71 -23.58 1.12
N GLY A 362 -10.22 -23.88 -0.09
CA GLY A 362 -8.79 -24.07 -0.39
C GLY A 362 -8.07 -22.82 -0.91
N CYS A 363 -8.82 -21.85 -1.44
CA CYS A 363 -8.35 -20.55 -1.93
C CYS A 363 -8.77 -19.32 -1.07
N PRO A 364 -9.13 -19.42 0.23
CA PRO A 364 -9.50 -18.22 1.01
C PRO A 364 -8.28 -17.32 1.24
N VAL A 365 -7.06 -17.85 1.13
CA VAL A 365 -5.82 -17.07 1.29
C VAL A 365 -5.60 -16.09 0.13
N CYS A 366 -6.03 -16.42 -1.09
CA CYS A 366 -5.90 -15.51 -2.25
C CYS A 366 -7.11 -14.58 -2.40
N VAL A 367 -8.32 -15.02 -2.02
CA VAL A 367 -9.55 -14.22 -2.16
C VAL A 367 -9.68 -13.14 -1.07
N CYS A 368 -9.13 -13.36 0.13
CA CYS A 368 -9.10 -12.34 1.19
C CYS A 368 -8.22 -11.12 0.86
N ALA A 369 -7.29 -11.21 -0.09
CA ALA A 369 -6.42 -10.08 -0.44
C ALA A 369 -7.09 -9.01 -1.33
N CYS A 370 -8.26 -9.31 -1.92
CA CYS A 370 -8.98 -8.38 -2.82
C CYS A 370 -10.29 -7.83 -2.25
N SER A 371 -10.72 -8.23 -1.04
CA SER A 371 -12.03 -7.84 -0.48
C SER A 371 -12.00 -6.60 0.42
N HIS A 372 -10.91 -5.80 0.40
CA HIS A 372 -10.81 -4.52 1.10
C HIS A 372 -10.86 -3.32 0.16
N THR A 373 -11.79 -3.30 -0.78
CA THR A 373 -12.29 -2.06 -1.39
C THR A 373 -13.79 -2.18 -1.68
N HIS A 374 -14.55 -1.26 -1.06
CA HIS A 374 -15.96 -0.92 -1.27
C HIS A 374 -17.08 -1.76 -0.63
N THR A 375 -17.89 -0.99 0.11
CA THR A 375 -19.13 -1.26 0.82
C THR A 375 -20.36 -1.34 -0.09
N HIS A 376 -21.30 -2.19 0.31
CA HIS A 376 -22.76 -2.13 0.12
C HIS A 376 -23.35 -1.96 -1.30
N THR A 377 -23.85 -3.06 -1.89
CA THR A 377 -25.29 -3.38 -2.10
C THR A 377 -25.41 -4.70 -2.90
N GLY A 378 -25.97 -5.77 -2.30
CA GLY A 378 -26.21 -7.08 -2.97
C GLY A 378 -26.31 -8.26 -1.97
N PRO A 379 -27.04 -9.35 -2.26
CA PRO A 379 -27.94 -9.99 -1.28
C PRO A 379 -27.24 -10.79 -0.17
N ARG A 380 -27.88 -10.78 1.00
CA ARG A 380 -27.47 -11.44 2.25
C ARG A 380 -27.27 -12.94 2.04
N PHE A 381 -26.04 -13.41 2.16
CA PHE A 381 -25.76 -14.83 2.43
C PHE A 381 -25.91 -15.11 3.93
N VAL A 382 -26.84 -16.01 4.26
CA VAL A 382 -27.05 -16.53 5.61
C VAL A 382 -25.86 -17.42 5.98
N VAL A 383 -25.07 -17.01 6.96
CA VAL A 383 -23.99 -17.82 7.54
C VAL A 383 -24.59 -18.73 8.61
N THR A 384 -24.79 -20.01 8.30
CA THR A 384 -25.07 -21.04 9.30
C THR A 384 -23.78 -21.42 10.05
N ARG A 385 -23.89 -21.55 11.38
CA ARG A 385 -22.81 -21.78 12.36
C ARG A 385 -21.83 -22.94 12.00
N PRO A 386 -20.56 -22.88 12.41
CA PRO A 386 -19.59 -23.94 12.15
C PRO A 386 -19.83 -25.16 13.04
N ALA A 387 -19.86 -26.34 12.42
CA ALA A 387 -19.86 -27.62 13.10
C ALA A 387 -18.47 -27.95 13.68
N THR A 388 -18.49 -28.54 14.87
CA THR A 388 -17.39 -28.99 15.71
C THR A 388 -16.36 -29.88 14.99
N PHE A 389 -15.08 -29.54 15.20
CA PHE A 389 -13.89 -30.25 14.74
C PHE A 389 -13.77 -31.62 15.46
N CYS A 390 -13.81 -32.73 14.71
CA CYS A 390 -13.52 -34.07 15.22
C CYS A 390 -12.08 -34.45 14.83
N ARG A 391 -11.20 -34.63 15.82
CA ARG A 391 -9.82 -35.11 15.63
C ARG A 391 -9.82 -36.59 15.27
N ARG A 392 -9.28 -36.98 14.11
CA ARG A 392 -8.67 -38.31 13.92
C ARG A 392 -7.36 -38.20 13.14
N SER A 393 -6.39 -38.90 13.72
CA SER A 393 -4.96 -39.03 13.45
C SER A 393 -4.64 -39.80 12.17
N CYS A 394 -3.65 -39.31 11.40
CA CYS A 394 -3.05 -39.99 10.27
C CYS A 394 -1.72 -40.64 10.69
N CYS A 395 -1.66 -41.98 10.72
CA CYS A 395 -0.44 -42.78 10.56
C CYS A 395 -0.75 -43.91 9.56
N PRO A 396 0.14 -44.22 8.59
CA PRO A 396 -0.11 -45.26 7.59
C PRO A 396 0.33 -46.66 8.09
N PRO A 397 -0.33 -47.75 7.66
CA PRO A 397 0.04 -49.11 8.03
C PRO A 397 1.13 -49.70 7.12
N THR A 398 2.11 -50.36 7.73
CA THR A 398 3.16 -51.17 7.10
C THR A 398 2.69 -52.60 6.83
N THR A 399 2.87 -53.10 5.61
CA THR A 399 2.62 -54.50 5.20
C THR A 399 3.83 -55.41 5.46
N PRO A 400 3.66 -56.67 5.91
CA PRO A 400 4.76 -57.60 6.16
C PRO A 400 5.11 -58.49 4.95
N VAL A 401 6.40 -58.84 4.82
CA VAL A 401 6.97 -59.78 3.84
C VAL A 401 7.14 -61.17 4.50
N PRO A 402 6.78 -62.29 3.85
CA PRO A 402 6.96 -63.62 4.44
C PRO A 402 8.39 -64.18 4.18
N ARG A 403 8.97 -64.82 5.20
CA ARG A 403 10.18 -65.65 5.09
C ARG A 403 9.81 -67.01 4.49
N ARG A 404 10.65 -67.53 3.59
CA ARG A 404 10.75 -68.97 3.31
C ARG A 404 12.07 -69.51 3.86
N SER A 405 11.96 -70.76 4.30
CA SER A 405 12.95 -71.71 4.83
C SER A 405 14.30 -71.71 4.14
#